data_AF-A0A6A4UQ21-F1
#
_entry.id   AF-A0A6A4UQ21-F1
#
_cell.length_a   1.000
_cell.length_b   1.000
_cell.length_c   1.000
_cell.angle_alpha   90.00
_cell.angle_beta   90.00
_cell.angle_gamma   90.00
#
_symmetry.space_group_name_H-M   'P 1'
#
loop_
_entity.id
_entity.type
_entity.pdbx_description
1 polymer ?
#
loop_
_entity_poly.entity_id
_entity_poly.type
_entity_poly.pdbx_seq_one_letter_code
_entity_poly.pdbx_strand_id
1 'polypeptide(L)'
;MSKTNLGLVEYAKSKLTLPTIYMLSGFGRVLTHSNIDKRIANGCAHTIRNQSIIRAGVGKYVFDCVGLIKGYLWETSPGVVPYKMIDGVYFPDSDNNVKGMYDRAIEKGSFVTMPDIPGMLVMTSDLGHVGVYIGKINGLKQYIEATPAFNIWAVGQTNETQRQWAYWAKHYLIEYIEPPKSIYTIVRGDSLSRIAPRFNMTWQELYELNKDVIGGNPSKIEVGMILRLDKNIVFVDRIREVIVEKIVEVEKPLNIILQQDDVTVTVVKEVNK
;
A
#
# COMPACT_ATOMS: atom_id res chain seq x y z
N MET A 1 12.78 -17.29 1.44
CA MET A 1 11.35 -17.06 1.09
C MET A 1 11.25 -15.74 0.34
N SER A 2 10.39 -15.60 -0.69
CA SER A 2 10.23 -14.32 -1.38
C SER A 2 9.65 -13.27 -0.42
N LYS A 3 10.10 -12.01 -0.57
CA LYS A 3 9.58 -10.87 0.18
C LYS A 3 8.31 -10.38 -0.52
N THR A 4 7.18 -10.32 0.18
CA THR A 4 5.86 -9.95 -0.37
C THR A 4 5.33 -8.66 0.25
N ASN A 5 4.41 -8.00 -0.45
CA ASN A 5 3.70 -6.80 0.05
C ASN A 5 2.95 -7.08 1.36
N LEU A 6 2.29 -8.24 1.47
CA LEU A 6 1.60 -8.66 2.68
C LEU A 6 2.60 -8.92 3.82
N GLY A 7 3.76 -9.53 3.50
CA GLY A 7 4.83 -9.70 4.47
C GLY A 7 5.39 -8.36 4.98
N LEU A 8 5.49 -7.34 4.12
CA LEU A 8 5.89 -5.99 4.53
C LEU A 8 4.86 -5.38 5.50
N VAL A 9 3.57 -5.56 5.24
CA VAL A 9 2.50 -5.08 6.13
C VAL A 9 2.60 -5.73 7.50
N GLU A 10 2.72 -7.06 7.56
CA GLU A 10 2.83 -7.79 8.83
C GLU A 10 4.12 -7.46 9.58
N TYR A 11 5.23 -7.28 8.84
CA TYR A 11 6.47 -6.78 9.41
C TYR A 11 6.28 -5.41 10.05
N ALA A 12 5.70 -4.44 9.34
CA ALA A 12 5.48 -3.09 9.84
C ALA A 12 4.56 -3.09 11.09
N LYS A 13 3.47 -3.87 11.06
CA LYS A 13 2.58 -4.07 12.22
C LYS A 13 3.31 -4.67 13.41
N SER A 14 4.20 -5.65 13.19
CA SER A 14 4.99 -6.25 14.28
C SER A 14 5.88 -5.25 15.01
N LYS A 15 6.25 -4.12 14.38
CA LYS A 15 7.08 -3.09 15.02
C LYS A 15 6.27 -2.12 15.87
N LEU A 16 4.94 -2.06 15.68
CA LEU A 16 4.05 -1.28 16.56
C LEU A 16 3.98 -1.86 17.98
N THR A 17 4.26 -3.16 18.14
CA THR A 17 4.22 -3.85 19.44
C THR A 17 5.59 -3.93 20.12
N LEU A 18 6.64 -3.42 19.47
CA LEU A 18 8.00 -3.41 20.00
C LEU A 18 8.37 -2.03 20.55
N PRO A 19 9.24 -1.96 21.57
CA PRO A 19 9.80 -0.69 22.00
C PRO A 19 10.72 -0.15 20.90
N THR A 20 10.21 0.80 20.10
CA THR A 20 10.97 1.42 19.01
C THR A 20 11.29 2.89 19.31
N ILE A 21 12.30 3.43 18.60
CA ILE A 21 12.70 4.84 18.63
C ILE A 21 13.07 5.31 17.23
N TYR A 22 12.76 6.57 16.91
CA TYR A 22 13.19 7.20 15.66
C TYR A 22 14.60 7.78 15.77
N MET A 23 15.48 7.42 14.82
CA MET A 23 16.73 8.12 14.55
C MET A 23 17.16 7.86 13.11
N LEU A 24 17.63 8.90 12.40
CA LEU A 24 18.23 8.74 11.07
C LEU A 24 19.33 7.67 11.06
N SER A 25 19.32 6.84 10.02
CA SER A 25 20.15 5.65 9.84
C SER A 25 19.82 4.46 10.75
N GLY A 26 18.68 4.47 11.44
CA GLY A 26 18.12 3.29 12.10
C GLY A 26 17.44 2.36 11.11
N PHE A 27 17.63 1.05 11.25
CA PHE A 27 17.04 0.02 10.36
C PHE A 27 16.70 -1.27 11.13
N GLY A 28 16.40 -1.13 12.42
CA GLY A 28 15.86 -2.19 13.26
C GLY A 28 16.81 -2.77 14.30
N ARG A 29 18.09 -2.38 14.34
CA ARG A 29 19.02 -2.80 15.41
C ARG A 29 18.65 -2.17 16.76
N VAL A 30 19.14 -2.75 17.85
CA VAL A 30 19.04 -2.14 19.19
C VAL A 30 19.93 -0.91 19.27
N LEU A 31 19.38 0.21 19.74
CA LEU A 31 20.10 1.47 19.90
C LEU A 31 21.09 1.41 21.06
N THR A 32 22.34 1.75 20.80
CA THR A 32 23.39 1.90 21.82
C THR A 32 23.91 3.33 21.87
N HIS A 33 24.52 3.73 22.99
CA HIS A 33 25.21 5.02 23.10
C HIS A 33 26.27 5.18 22.01
N SER A 34 27.04 4.13 21.71
CA SER A 34 28.04 4.15 20.64
C SER A 34 27.46 4.49 19.26
N ASN A 35 26.25 4.02 18.94
CA ASN A 35 25.59 4.38 17.68
C ASN A 35 25.28 5.87 17.63
N ILE A 36 24.76 6.45 18.72
CA ILE A 36 24.41 7.87 18.83
C ILE A 36 25.68 8.73 18.72
N ASP A 37 26.69 8.41 19.52
CA ASP A 37 27.96 9.16 19.58
C ASP A 37 28.66 9.18 18.21
N LYS A 38 28.67 8.04 17.51
CA LYS A 38 29.20 7.95 16.14
C LYS A 38 28.47 8.88 15.16
N ARG A 39 27.13 8.99 15.25
CA ARG A 39 26.34 9.88 14.38
C ARG A 39 26.59 11.36 14.70
N ILE A 40 26.75 11.70 15.97
CA ILE A 40 27.11 13.05 16.41
C ILE A 40 28.51 13.43 15.91
N ALA A 41 29.49 12.54 16.09
CA ALA A 41 30.86 12.75 15.61
C ALA A 41 30.92 12.93 14.08
N ASN A 42 30.04 12.25 13.34
CA ASN A 42 29.91 12.40 11.89
C ASN A 42 29.10 13.64 11.46
N GLY A 43 28.71 14.54 12.39
CA GLY A 43 28.01 15.78 12.07
C GLY A 43 26.53 15.62 11.70
N CYS A 44 25.87 14.53 12.11
CA CYS A 44 24.45 14.34 11.79
C CYS A 44 23.55 15.35 12.50
N ALA A 45 23.13 16.41 11.80
CA ALA A 45 22.34 17.51 12.36
C ALA A 45 21.02 17.06 13.02
N HIS A 46 20.37 16.01 12.51
CA HIS A 46 19.19 15.44 13.16
C HIS A 46 19.53 14.84 14.53
N THR A 47 20.55 13.98 14.62
CA THR A 47 20.93 13.34 15.88
C THR A 47 21.45 14.35 16.89
N ILE A 48 22.24 15.34 16.45
CA ILE A 48 22.76 16.40 17.31
C ILE A 48 21.61 17.20 17.93
N ARG A 49 20.66 17.69 17.11
CA ARG A 49 19.53 18.50 17.60
C ARG A 49 18.61 17.73 18.55
N ASN A 50 18.49 16.42 18.38
CA ASN A 50 17.52 15.59 19.09
C ASN A 50 18.18 14.59 20.06
N GLN A 51 19.43 14.83 20.47
CA GLN A 51 20.20 13.84 21.23
C GLN A 51 19.55 13.44 22.56
N SER A 52 18.82 14.34 23.23
CA SER A 52 18.17 14.04 24.52
C SER A 52 17.12 12.94 24.38
N ILE A 53 16.16 13.09 23.45
CA ILE A 53 15.11 12.09 23.21
C ILE A 53 15.67 10.81 22.60
N ILE A 54 16.67 10.92 21.71
CA ILE A 54 17.32 9.74 21.12
C ILE A 54 18.08 8.93 22.18
N ARG A 55 18.81 9.58 23.10
CA ARG A 55 19.50 8.88 24.21
C ARG A 55 18.53 8.22 25.18
N ALA A 56 17.35 8.80 25.41
CA ALA A 56 16.30 8.16 26.19
C ALA A 56 15.74 6.88 25.54
N GLY A 57 15.99 6.67 24.24
CA GLY A 57 15.62 5.46 23.50
C GLY A 57 16.69 4.36 23.50
N VAL A 58 17.82 4.49 24.20
CA VAL A 58 18.84 3.42 24.27
C VAL A 58 18.21 2.12 24.81
N GLY A 59 18.55 1.00 24.17
CA GLY A 59 17.94 -0.31 24.43
C GLY A 59 16.68 -0.60 23.62
N LYS A 60 16.09 0.40 22.94
CA LYS A 60 14.97 0.22 22.00
C LYS A 60 15.47 -0.12 20.60
N TYR A 61 14.59 -0.68 19.77
CA TYR A 61 14.87 -0.90 18.34
C TYR A 61 14.80 0.43 17.57
N VAL A 62 15.84 0.76 16.80
CA VAL A 62 15.93 2.06 16.14
C VAL A 62 15.60 1.98 14.65
N PHE A 63 14.70 2.85 14.19
CA PHE A 63 14.29 2.94 12.80
C PHE A 63 14.30 4.40 12.31
N ASP A 64 14.64 4.61 11.04
CA ASP A 64 14.10 5.73 10.27
C ASP A 64 13.08 5.23 9.24
N CYS A 65 12.48 6.14 8.48
CA CYS A 65 11.40 5.81 7.55
C CYS A 65 11.83 4.81 6.47
N VAL A 66 13.03 4.99 5.95
CA VAL A 66 13.66 4.10 4.96
C VAL A 66 14.08 2.78 5.62
N GLY A 67 14.56 2.85 6.85
CA GLY A 67 14.99 1.76 7.69
C GLY A 67 13.88 0.79 8.06
N LEU A 68 12.63 1.26 8.13
CA LEU A 68 11.48 0.37 8.29
C LEU A 68 11.33 -0.57 7.08
N ILE A 69 11.51 -0.05 5.87
CA ILE A 69 11.44 -0.87 4.63
C ILE A 69 12.65 -1.78 4.53
N LYS A 70 13.85 -1.23 4.78
CA LYS A 70 15.11 -2.00 4.78
C LYS A 70 15.10 -3.12 5.82
N GLY A 71 14.58 -2.85 7.00
CA GLY A 71 14.41 -3.85 8.05
C GLY A 71 13.59 -5.03 7.56
N TYR A 72 12.49 -4.82 6.83
CA TYR A 72 11.73 -5.92 6.25
C TYR A 72 12.58 -6.76 5.28
N LEU A 73 13.41 -6.12 4.47
CA LEU A 73 14.26 -6.79 3.48
C LEU A 73 15.43 -7.53 4.15
N TRP A 74 15.99 -6.98 5.23
CA TRP A 74 17.30 -7.36 5.78
C TRP A 74 17.27 -8.01 7.16
N GLU A 75 16.14 -8.06 7.84
CA GLU A 75 16.07 -8.63 9.19
C GLU A 75 15.81 -10.14 9.10
N THR A 76 16.61 -10.94 9.80
CA THR A 76 16.39 -12.40 9.95
C THR A 76 15.54 -12.72 11.19
N SER A 77 15.60 -11.86 12.21
CA SER A 77 14.83 -11.93 13.46
C SER A 77 14.85 -10.57 14.16
N PRO A 78 13.92 -10.28 15.09
CA PRO A 78 13.87 -9.03 15.87
C PRO A 78 15.26 -8.48 16.28
N GLY A 79 15.70 -7.39 15.64
CA GLY A 79 16.97 -6.72 15.93
C GLY A 79 18.20 -7.24 15.20
N VAL A 80 18.10 -8.36 14.50
CA VAL A 80 19.21 -9.05 13.83
C VAL A 80 19.20 -8.73 12.34
N VAL A 81 20.06 -7.78 11.97
CA VAL A 81 20.29 -7.35 10.59
C VAL A 81 21.73 -7.67 10.20
N PRO A 82 21.96 -8.66 9.31
CA PRO A 82 23.29 -9.04 8.83
C PRO A 82 24.02 -7.85 8.19
N TYR A 83 25.35 -7.92 8.17
CA TYR A 83 26.18 -6.81 7.66
C TYR A 83 26.35 -6.84 6.13
N LYS A 84 26.04 -7.97 5.45
CA LYS A 84 26.38 -8.14 4.02
C LYS A 84 25.45 -9.00 3.15
N MET A 85 24.59 -9.89 3.67
CA MET A 85 23.65 -10.66 2.84
C MET A 85 22.39 -11.10 3.60
N ILE A 86 21.24 -11.12 2.92
CA ILE A 86 20.17 -12.11 3.11
C ILE A 86 19.81 -12.65 1.72
N ASP A 87 19.72 -13.98 1.57
CA ASP A 87 19.13 -14.68 0.42
C ASP A 87 19.49 -14.11 -0.97
N GLY A 88 20.77 -13.82 -1.23
CA GLY A 88 21.25 -13.44 -2.56
C GLY A 88 20.95 -12.00 -3.02
N VAL A 89 20.38 -11.14 -2.16
CA VAL A 89 20.21 -9.70 -2.45
C VAL A 89 21.45 -8.95 -1.95
N TYR A 90 22.23 -8.38 -2.87
CA TYR A 90 23.39 -7.55 -2.55
C TYR A 90 22.92 -6.24 -1.89
N PHE A 91 23.47 -5.89 -0.72
CA PHE A 91 23.11 -4.70 0.05
C PHE A 91 23.08 -3.38 -0.76
N PRO A 92 23.98 -3.11 -1.72
CA PRO A 92 23.95 -1.90 -2.54
C PRO A 92 22.70 -1.72 -3.39
N ASP A 93 22.05 -2.82 -3.82
CA ASP A 93 20.84 -2.70 -4.62
C ASP A 93 19.68 -2.22 -3.75
N SER A 94 19.59 -2.73 -2.51
CA SER A 94 18.51 -2.44 -1.56
C SER A 94 18.76 -1.26 -0.61
N ASP A 95 19.99 -0.72 -0.53
CA ASP A 95 20.35 0.43 0.29
C ASP A 95 19.95 1.77 -0.35
N ASN A 96 18.67 1.91 -0.63
CA ASN A 96 18.11 3.09 -1.26
C ASN A 96 17.66 4.12 -0.22
N ASN A 97 17.78 5.41 -0.56
CA ASN A 97 16.98 6.45 0.09
C ASN A 97 15.56 6.49 -0.52
N VAL A 98 14.68 7.34 0.00
CA VAL A 98 13.28 7.45 -0.48
C VAL A 98 13.22 7.70 -2.00
N LYS A 99 14.01 8.66 -2.51
CA LYS A 99 14.09 8.93 -3.95
C LYS A 99 14.57 7.70 -4.74
N GLY A 100 15.60 7.02 -4.25
CA GLY A 100 16.14 5.82 -4.88
C GLY A 100 15.14 4.65 -4.93
N MET A 101 14.30 4.50 -3.91
CA MET A 101 13.19 3.54 -3.90
C MET A 101 12.13 3.93 -4.93
N TYR A 102 11.78 5.22 -5.02
CA TYR A 102 10.82 5.70 -6.02
C TYR A 102 11.33 5.58 -7.45
N ASP A 103 12.59 5.94 -7.70
CA ASP A 103 13.20 5.90 -9.03
C ASP A 103 13.21 4.47 -9.58
N ARG A 104 13.54 3.49 -8.73
CA ARG A 104 13.65 2.06 -9.08
C ARG A 104 12.35 1.28 -9.01
N ALA A 105 11.25 1.88 -8.55
CA ALA A 105 9.99 1.16 -8.36
C ALA A 105 9.50 0.52 -9.67
N ILE A 106 8.95 -0.70 -9.58
CA ILE A 106 8.39 -1.43 -10.73
C ILE A 106 7.20 -0.67 -11.31
N GLU A 107 6.38 -0.11 -10.41
CA GLU A 107 5.22 0.69 -10.75
C GLU A 107 5.11 1.82 -9.74
N LYS A 108 4.69 3.00 -10.19
CA LYS A 108 4.58 4.20 -9.35
C LYS A 108 3.63 5.21 -9.96
N GLY A 109 3.12 6.12 -9.13
CA GLY A 109 2.22 7.17 -9.61
C GLY A 109 1.96 8.26 -8.58
N SER A 110 1.09 9.19 -8.97
CA SER A 110 0.50 10.17 -8.04
C SER A 110 -0.37 9.44 -7.01
N PHE A 111 -0.34 9.90 -5.76
CA PHE A 111 -1.18 9.36 -4.70
C PHE A 111 -2.68 9.37 -5.05
N VAL A 112 -3.13 10.29 -5.90
CA VAL A 112 -4.53 10.36 -6.38
C VAL A 112 -4.96 9.07 -7.09
N THR A 113 -4.04 8.40 -7.80
CA THR A 113 -4.31 7.17 -8.54
C THR A 113 -3.87 5.91 -7.79
N MET A 114 -3.54 6.03 -6.50
CA MET A 114 -3.01 4.91 -5.72
C MET A 114 -4.01 3.74 -5.66
N PRO A 115 -3.61 2.53 -6.09
CA PRO A 115 -4.43 1.32 -5.92
C PRO A 115 -4.79 1.06 -4.45
N ASP A 116 -5.84 0.29 -4.20
CA ASP A 116 -6.14 -0.19 -2.85
C ASP A 116 -5.43 -1.51 -2.56
N ILE A 117 -4.09 -1.48 -2.55
CA ILE A 117 -3.23 -2.67 -2.37
C ILE A 117 -2.33 -2.45 -1.15
N PRO A 118 -2.56 -3.16 -0.02
CA PRO A 118 -1.67 -3.09 1.13
C PRO A 118 -0.22 -3.46 0.79
N GLY A 119 0.74 -2.85 1.48
CA GLY A 119 2.18 -3.03 1.27
C GLY A 119 2.77 -2.14 0.17
N MET A 120 1.99 -1.22 -0.40
CA MET A 120 2.53 -0.16 -1.24
C MET A 120 3.29 0.87 -0.40
N LEU A 121 4.39 1.37 -0.96
CA LEU A 121 5.10 2.50 -0.40
C LEU A 121 4.35 3.78 -0.74
N VAL A 122 4.28 4.69 0.22
CA VAL A 122 3.72 6.04 0.06
C VAL A 122 4.78 7.07 0.43
N MET A 123 4.90 8.15 -0.36
CA MET A 123 6.00 9.10 -0.25
C MET A 123 5.52 10.54 -0.27
N THR A 124 6.23 11.40 0.47
CA THR A 124 5.97 12.84 0.49
C THR A 124 6.39 13.50 -0.82
N SER A 125 5.88 14.72 -1.08
CA SER A 125 6.10 15.45 -2.34
C SER A 125 7.57 15.77 -2.61
N ASP A 126 8.36 15.95 -1.55
CA ASP A 126 9.80 16.19 -1.59
C ASP A 126 10.62 14.89 -1.72
N LEU A 127 9.97 13.73 -1.73
CA LEU A 127 10.61 12.41 -1.63
C LEU A 127 11.59 12.34 -0.44
N GLY A 128 11.27 13.04 0.66
CA GLY A 128 12.06 13.06 1.89
C GLY A 128 11.62 11.99 2.90
N HIS A 129 10.42 11.45 2.75
CA HIS A 129 9.82 10.52 3.71
C HIS A 129 9.01 9.41 3.02
N VAL A 130 8.97 8.23 3.64
CA VAL A 130 8.27 7.04 3.13
C VAL A 130 7.49 6.34 4.24
N GLY A 131 6.33 5.79 3.91
CA GLY A 131 5.53 4.92 4.77
C GLY A 131 5.00 3.70 4.03
N VAL A 132 4.35 2.80 4.76
CA VAL A 132 3.70 1.59 4.23
C VAL A 132 2.20 1.75 4.34
N TYR A 133 1.49 1.68 3.21
CA TYR A 133 0.03 1.60 3.21
C TYR A 133 -0.44 0.23 3.72
N ILE A 134 -1.35 0.19 4.70
CA ILE A 134 -1.80 -1.05 5.35
C ILE A 134 -3.29 -1.36 5.15
N GLY A 135 -3.96 -0.64 4.24
CA GLY A 135 -5.39 -0.77 3.97
C GLY A 135 -6.23 0.36 4.58
N LYS A 136 -7.53 0.13 4.74
CA LYS A 136 -8.48 1.13 5.27
C LYS A 136 -9.11 0.67 6.57
N ILE A 137 -9.40 1.63 7.44
CA ILE A 137 -10.28 1.46 8.61
C ILE A 137 -11.36 2.54 8.48
N ASN A 138 -12.63 2.12 8.47
CA ASN A 138 -13.79 3.02 8.29
C ASN A 138 -13.67 3.92 7.05
N GLY A 139 -13.25 3.33 5.92
CA GLY A 139 -13.03 4.06 4.67
C GLY A 139 -11.76 4.89 4.61
N LEU A 140 -11.11 5.16 5.75
CA LEU A 140 -9.89 5.96 5.82
C LEU A 140 -8.64 5.13 5.59
N LYS A 141 -7.78 5.55 4.66
CA LYS A 141 -6.48 4.92 4.42
C LYS A 141 -5.58 5.02 5.64
N GLN A 142 -4.94 3.91 5.96
CA GLN A 142 -4.06 3.73 7.12
C GLN A 142 -2.63 3.44 6.67
N TYR A 143 -1.67 3.92 7.44
CA TYR A 143 -0.25 3.78 7.15
C TYR A 143 0.54 3.39 8.40
N ILE A 144 1.65 2.70 8.20
CA ILE A 144 2.69 2.56 9.23
C ILE A 144 3.97 3.24 8.72
N GLU A 145 4.57 4.07 9.57
CA GLU A 145 5.78 4.82 9.27
C GLU A 145 6.67 4.91 10.52
N ALA A 146 7.99 4.96 10.33
CA ALA A 146 8.90 5.40 11.39
C ALA A 146 9.04 6.92 11.30
N THR A 147 8.65 7.66 12.34
CA THR A 147 8.57 9.12 12.27
C THR A 147 8.79 9.79 13.63
N PRO A 148 9.49 10.96 13.68
CA PRO A 148 9.54 11.82 14.86
C PRO A 148 8.36 12.80 14.91
N ALA A 149 7.52 12.86 13.88
CA ALA A 149 6.37 13.75 13.83
C ALA A 149 5.22 13.25 14.71
N PHE A 150 4.20 14.10 14.89
CA PHE A 150 2.96 13.77 15.60
C PHE A 150 3.17 13.23 17.02
N ASN A 151 4.31 13.57 17.64
CA ASN A 151 4.73 13.05 18.94
C ASN A 151 4.92 11.51 18.98
N ILE A 152 5.12 10.86 17.83
CA ILE A 152 5.28 9.40 17.74
C ILE A 152 6.70 8.98 18.15
N TRP A 153 7.74 9.62 17.59
CA TRP A 153 9.16 9.33 17.89
C TRP A 153 9.56 7.85 17.79
N ALA A 154 8.88 7.08 16.95
CA ALA A 154 8.97 5.62 16.90
C ALA A 154 8.43 5.09 15.56
N VAL A 155 8.28 3.77 15.43
CA VAL A 155 7.36 3.21 14.43
C VAL A 155 5.93 3.39 14.94
N GLY A 156 5.08 4.05 14.15
CA GLY A 156 3.71 4.35 14.52
C GLY A 156 2.74 4.25 13.36
N GLN A 157 1.45 4.18 13.69
CA GLN A 157 0.37 4.18 12.71
C GLN A 157 -0.15 5.61 12.52
N THR A 158 -0.36 6.00 11.26
CA THR A 158 -1.01 7.25 10.85
C THR A 158 -2.14 6.95 9.87
N ASN A 159 -2.95 7.96 9.55
CA ASN A 159 -4.01 7.85 8.55
C ASN A 159 -4.01 9.06 7.61
N GLU A 160 -4.87 9.04 6.60
CA GLU A 160 -4.89 10.09 5.55
C GLU A 160 -5.33 11.48 6.03
N THR A 161 -5.93 11.60 7.23
CA THR A 161 -6.24 12.90 7.83
C THR A 161 -5.04 13.48 8.61
N GLN A 162 -4.12 12.62 9.05
CA GLN A 162 -2.91 13.04 9.77
C GLN A 162 -1.71 13.27 8.85
N ARG A 163 -1.50 12.38 7.87
CA ARG A 163 -0.34 12.40 6.97
C ARG A 163 -0.79 12.50 5.51
N GLN A 164 -0.31 13.54 4.84
CA GLN A 164 -0.52 13.72 3.41
C GLN A 164 0.65 13.09 2.63
N TRP A 165 0.30 12.26 1.65
CA TRP A 165 1.23 11.61 0.74
C TRP A 165 1.00 12.13 -0.68
N ALA A 166 2.08 12.22 -1.46
CA ALA A 166 2.03 12.76 -2.82
C ALA A 166 2.19 11.67 -3.88
N TYR A 167 2.91 10.60 -3.55
CA TYR A 167 3.23 9.52 -4.48
C TYR A 167 3.04 8.15 -3.84
N TRP A 168 2.87 7.14 -4.69
CA TRP A 168 2.94 5.73 -4.31
C TRP A 168 3.93 4.99 -5.19
N ALA A 169 4.46 3.87 -4.69
CA ALA A 169 5.36 2.98 -5.43
C ALA A 169 5.27 1.52 -4.98
N LYS A 170 5.50 0.62 -5.95
CA LYS A 170 5.81 -0.79 -5.73
C LYS A 170 7.32 -0.99 -5.66
N HIS A 171 7.83 -1.36 -4.49
CA HIS A 171 9.26 -1.59 -4.29
C HIS A 171 9.74 -2.78 -5.14
N TYR A 172 10.86 -2.62 -5.86
CA TYR A 172 11.27 -3.60 -6.88
C TYR A 172 11.75 -4.96 -6.37
N LEU A 173 12.08 -5.04 -5.08
CA LEU A 173 12.43 -6.30 -4.39
C LEU A 173 11.24 -6.95 -3.66
N ILE A 174 10.05 -6.37 -3.77
CA ILE A 174 8.85 -6.89 -3.12
C ILE A 174 7.92 -7.43 -4.20
N GLU A 175 7.53 -8.68 -4.03
CA GLU A 175 6.47 -9.31 -4.79
C GLU A 175 5.11 -8.79 -4.33
N TYR A 176 4.30 -8.30 -5.27
CA TYR A 176 2.98 -7.76 -4.96
C TYR A 176 1.90 -8.80 -5.26
N ILE A 177 1.38 -9.39 -4.19
CA ILE A 177 0.19 -10.22 -4.19
C ILE A 177 -1.01 -9.26 -4.18
N GLU A 178 -1.63 -9.09 -5.35
CA GLU A 178 -2.87 -8.33 -5.49
C GLU A 178 -4.06 -9.24 -5.26
N PRO A 179 -5.15 -8.76 -4.61
CA PRO A 179 -6.42 -9.48 -4.71
C PRO A 179 -6.78 -9.60 -6.19
N PRO A 180 -7.42 -10.71 -6.61
CA PRO A 180 -7.94 -10.81 -7.97
C PRO A 180 -8.80 -9.58 -8.24
N LYS A 181 -8.49 -8.83 -9.29
CA LYS A 181 -9.38 -7.74 -9.71
C LYS A 181 -10.70 -8.41 -10.09
N SER A 182 -11.80 -7.99 -9.47
CA SER A 182 -13.14 -8.52 -9.75
C SER A 182 -13.83 -7.75 -10.88
N ILE A 183 -13.34 -6.55 -11.21
CA ILE A 183 -13.80 -5.71 -12.33
C ILE A 183 -12.65 -5.00 -13.04
N TYR A 184 -12.89 -4.56 -14.28
CA TYR A 184 -11.96 -3.81 -15.14
C TYR A 184 -12.70 -2.71 -15.90
N THR A 185 -12.23 -1.47 -15.80
CA THR A 185 -12.76 -0.35 -16.61
C THR A 185 -11.96 -0.22 -17.91
N ILE A 186 -12.65 -0.26 -19.04
CA ILE A 186 -12.05 -0.18 -20.37
C ILE A 186 -11.44 1.19 -20.61
N VAL A 187 -10.21 1.22 -21.10
CA VAL A 187 -9.48 2.43 -21.47
C VAL A 187 -9.23 2.50 -22.97
N ARG A 188 -8.81 3.69 -23.46
CA ARG A 188 -8.53 3.90 -24.88
C ARG A 188 -7.47 2.91 -25.37
N GLY A 189 -7.77 2.21 -26.47
CA GLY A 189 -6.85 1.25 -27.11
C GLY A 189 -7.04 -0.20 -26.67
N ASP A 190 -7.94 -0.44 -25.72
CA ASP A 190 -8.28 -1.78 -25.28
C ASP A 190 -9.05 -2.60 -26.33
N SER A 191 -8.94 -3.91 -26.17
CA SER A 191 -9.75 -4.94 -26.84
C SER A 191 -9.85 -6.12 -25.89
N LEU A 192 -10.91 -6.93 -25.97
CA LEU A 192 -11.05 -8.10 -25.08
C LEU A 192 -9.84 -9.04 -25.17
N SER A 193 -9.24 -9.19 -26.35
CA SER A 193 -8.03 -9.98 -26.58
C SER A 193 -6.75 -9.41 -25.94
N ARG A 194 -6.70 -8.11 -25.68
CA ARG A 194 -5.60 -7.46 -24.92
C ARG A 194 -5.84 -7.45 -23.42
N ILE A 195 -7.11 -7.40 -23.00
CA ILE A 195 -7.49 -7.35 -21.58
C ILE A 195 -7.40 -8.74 -20.95
N ALA A 196 -8.08 -9.73 -21.54
CA ALA A 196 -8.31 -11.04 -20.92
C ALA A 196 -7.02 -11.77 -20.48
N PRO A 197 -5.92 -11.78 -21.25
CA PRO A 197 -4.69 -12.43 -20.82
C PRO A 197 -4.06 -11.83 -19.56
N ARG A 198 -4.32 -10.55 -19.27
CA ARG A 198 -3.85 -9.88 -18.04
C ARG A 198 -4.48 -10.45 -16.78
N PHE A 199 -5.60 -11.15 -16.94
CA PHE A 199 -6.38 -11.77 -15.87
C PHE A 199 -6.47 -13.29 -16.02
N ASN A 200 -5.57 -13.88 -16.82
CA ASN A 200 -5.52 -15.32 -17.09
C ASN A 200 -6.85 -15.87 -17.65
N MET A 201 -7.50 -15.11 -18.52
CA MET A 201 -8.71 -15.49 -19.24
C MET A 201 -8.48 -15.43 -20.75
N THR A 202 -9.25 -16.22 -21.49
CA THR A 202 -9.46 -16.03 -22.93
C THR A 202 -10.41 -14.86 -23.16
N TRP A 203 -10.36 -14.25 -24.35
CA TRP A 203 -11.29 -13.16 -24.68
C TRP A 203 -12.74 -13.64 -24.75
N GLN A 204 -12.95 -14.93 -25.07
CA GLN A 204 -14.26 -15.57 -25.08
C GLN A 204 -14.84 -15.70 -23.66
N GLU A 205 -14.03 -16.13 -22.69
CA GLU A 205 -14.46 -16.20 -21.28
C GLU A 205 -14.79 -14.80 -20.75
N LEU A 206 -13.95 -13.80 -21.04
CA LEU A 206 -14.20 -12.42 -20.64
C LEU A 206 -15.46 -11.85 -21.30
N TYR A 207 -15.69 -12.17 -22.59
CA TYR A 207 -16.91 -11.77 -23.29
C TYR A 207 -18.15 -12.42 -22.70
N GLU A 208 -18.16 -13.74 -22.50
CA GLU A 208 -19.35 -14.43 -21.98
C GLU A 208 -19.69 -14.01 -20.56
N LEU A 209 -18.68 -13.70 -19.74
CA LEU A 209 -18.86 -13.12 -18.41
C LEU A 209 -19.53 -11.72 -18.43
N ASN A 210 -19.48 -11.02 -19.56
CA ASN A 210 -19.92 -9.63 -19.73
C ASN A 210 -20.87 -9.42 -20.90
N LYS A 211 -21.48 -10.49 -21.41
CA LYS A 211 -22.32 -10.43 -22.61
C LYS A 211 -23.58 -9.61 -22.41
N ASP A 212 -24.06 -9.56 -21.17
CA ASP A 212 -25.17 -8.70 -20.74
C ASP A 212 -24.84 -7.21 -20.89
N VAL A 213 -23.59 -6.80 -20.63
CA VAL A 213 -23.16 -5.40 -20.76
C VAL A 213 -22.55 -5.06 -22.13
N ILE A 214 -21.86 -5.99 -22.79
CA ILE A 214 -21.26 -5.79 -24.12
C ILE A 214 -22.31 -5.94 -25.24
N GLY A 215 -23.37 -6.70 -25.00
CA GLY A 215 -24.37 -7.05 -25.99
C GLY A 215 -23.83 -8.04 -27.03
N GLY A 216 -24.52 -8.17 -28.17
CA GLY A 216 -24.27 -9.24 -29.15
C GLY A 216 -22.99 -9.13 -29.99
N ASN A 217 -22.21 -8.05 -29.86
CA ASN A 217 -20.97 -7.87 -30.63
C ASN A 217 -19.77 -7.68 -29.68
N PRO A 218 -18.89 -8.69 -29.54
CA PRO A 218 -17.72 -8.64 -28.65
C PRO A 218 -16.73 -7.50 -28.91
N SER A 219 -16.76 -6.89 -30.09
CA SER A 219 -15.88 -5.77 -30.45
C SER A 219 -16.47 -4.39 -30.11
N LYS A 220 -17.76 -4.31 -29.77
CA LYS A 220 -18.44 -3.06 -29.39
C LYS A 220 -18.25 -2.76 -27.91
N ILE A 221 -16.99 -2.56 -27.52
CA ILE A 221 -16.63 -2.12 -26.18
C ILE A 221 -16.29 -0.63 -26.20
N GLU A 222 -16.58 0.08 -25.11
CA GLU A 222 -16.42 1.53 -25.05
C GLU A 222 -15.55 1.94 -23.86
N VAL A 223 -14.79 3.04 -24.03
CA VAL A 223 -13.99 3.60 -22.93
C VAL A 223 -14.92 3.97 -21.77
N GLY A 224 -14.61 3.50 -20.57
CA GLY A 224 -15.43 3.69 -19.38
C GLY A 224 -16.38 2.53 -19.07
N MET A 225 -16.62 1.63 -20.03
CA MET A 225 -17.38 0.40 -19.78
C MET A 225 -16.68 -0.44 -18.70
N ILE A 226 -17.44 -1.00 -17.77
CA ILE A 226 -16.92 -1.84 -16.69
C ILE A 226 -17.20 -3.30 -17.02
N LEU A 227 -16.14 -4.10 -17.07
CA LEU A 227 -16.19 -5.54 -17.23
C LEU A 227 -16.03 -6.22 -15.88
N ARG A 228 -16.81 -7.25 -15.63
CA ARG A 228 -16.58 -8.27 -14.61
C ARG A 228 -15.38 -9.12 -14.98
N LEU A 229 -14.60 -9.47 -13.97
CA LEU A 229 -13.52 -10.46 -14.02
C LEU A 229 -13.82 -11.67 -13.12
N ASP A 230 -14.88 -11.58 -12.32
CA ASP A 230 -15.41 -12.67 -11.50
C ASP A 230 -16.92 -12.83 -11.76
N LYS A 231 -17.36 -14.07 -11.94
CA LYS A 231 -18.76 -14.47 -12.13
C LYS A 231 -19.69 -14.12 -10.96
N ASN A 232 -19.13 -13.89 -9.78
CA ASN A 232 -19.90 -13.52 -8.59
C ASN A 232 -20.29 -12.03 -8.57
N ILE A 233 -19.78 -11.22 -9.50
CA ILE A 233 -20.16 -9.80 -9.64
C ILE A 233 -21.44 -9.67 -10.46
N VAL A 234 -22.44 -8.97 -9.92
CA VAL A 234 -23.70 -8.66 -10.61
C VAL A 234 -23.83 -7.15 -10.73
N PHE A 235 -23.84 -6.61 -11.96
CA PHE A 235 -24.28 -5.23 -12.19
C PHE A 235 -25.80 -5.17 -12.09
N VAL A 236 -26.30 -4.16 -11.38
CA VAL A 236 -27.73 -3.97 -11.13
C VAL A 236 -28.13 -2.64 -11.75
N ASP A 237 -28.91 -2.67 -12.83
CA ASP A 237 -29.26 -1.48 -13.63
C ASP A 237 -30.06 -0.44 -12.83
N ARG A 238 -30.85 -0.88 -11.82
CA ARG A 238 -31.56 -0.04 -10.85
C ARG A 238 -31.80 -0.81 -9.56
N ILE A 239 -31.48 -0.21 -8.42
CA ILE A 239 -32.16 -0.56 -7.16
C ILE A 239 -33.59 0.00 -7.34
N ARG A 240 -34.60 -0.87 -7.48
CA ARG A 240 -35.96 -0.44 -7.14
C ARG A 240 -35.92 -0.20 -5.63
N GLU A 241 -36.07 1.05 -5.19
CA GLU A 241 -36.22 1.37 -3.77
C GLU A 241 -37.21 0.39 -3.14
N VAL A 242 -36.74 -0.37 -2.14
CA VAL A 242 -37.64 -0.84 -1.11
C VAL A 242 -37.90 0.40 -0.27
N ILE A 243 -39.06 1.03 -0.50
CA ILE A 243 -39.58 2.10 0.35
C ILE A 243 -39.82 1.48 1.72
N VAL A 244 -38.85 1.61 2.63
CA VAL A 244 -39.11 1.57 4.06
C VAL A 244 -39.11 3.03 4.51
N GLU A 245 -40.24 3.49 5.00
CA GLU A 245 -40.50 4.85 5.46
C GLU A 245 -39.44 5.34 6.47
N LYS A 246 -38.38 6.01 5.99
CA LYS A 246 -37.83 7.23 6.59
C LYS A 246 -36.62 7.72 5.79
N ILE A 247 -36.75 8.95 5.31
CA ILE A 247 -35.73 9.72 4.58
C ILE A 247 -34.52 9.95 5.50
N VAL A 248 -33.33 9.57 5.03
CA VAL A 248 -32.07 10.23 5.42
C VAL A 248 -31.23 10.38 4.14
N GLU A 249 -30.95 11.61 3.74
CA GLU A 249 -30.04 11.95 2.64
C GLU A 249 -28.63 11.39 2.89
N VAL A 250 -28.01 10.77 1.87
CA VAL A 250 -26.57 10.48 1.86
C VAL A 250 -25.96 10.79 0.48
N GLU A 251 -25.00 11.71 0.45
CA GLU A 251 -24.16 12.03 -0.73
C GLU A 251 -22.90 11.13 -0.82
N LYS A 252 -22.70 10.47 -1.98
CA LYS A 252 -21.44 9.91 -2.59
C LYS A 252 -20.77 8.64 -1.98
N PRO A 253 -19.96 7.93 -2.81
CA PRO A 253 -20.34 6.77 -3.62
C PRO A 253 -20.38 5.46 -2.81
N LEU A 254 -21.35 4.60 -3.12
CA LEU A 254 -21.67 3.42 -2.32
C LEU A 254 -21.01 2.15 -2.86
N ASN A 255 -19.93 1.72 -2.21
CA ASN A 255 -19.48 0.33 -2.18
C ASN A 255 -20.23 -0.37 -1.04
N ILE A 256 -21.51 -0.70 -1.23
CA ILE A 256 -22.27 -1.43 -0.22
C ILE A 256 -22.08 -2.92 -0.47
N ILE A 257 -21.70 -3.64 0.58
CA ILE A 257 -21.77 -5.09 0.65
C ILE A 257 -23.16 -5.43 1.22
N LEU A 258 -24.00 -6.06 0.41
CA LEU A 258 -25.28 -6.60 0.86
C LEU A 258 -25.09 -8.09 1.17
N GLN A 259 -25.51 -8.51 2.36
CA GLN A 259 -25.47 -9.89 2.80
C GLN A 259 -26.90 -10.39 3.03
N GLN A 260 -27.32 -11.35 2.23
CA GLN A 260 -28.57 -12.09 2.41
C GLN A 260 -28.29 -13.55 2.02
N ASP A 261 -28.49 -14.46 2.97
CA ASP A 261 -28.05 -15.86 2.89
C ASP A 261 -26.52 -16.01 2.68
N ASP A 262 -26.06 -17.13 2.10
CA ASP A 262 -24.64 -17.40 1.79
C ASP A 262 -24.10 -16.58 0.59
N VAL A 263 -24.82 -15.53 0.16
CA VAL A 263 -24.46 -14.71 -1.00
C VAL A 263 -24.03 -13.32 -0.56
N THR A 264 -22.81 -12.94 -0.94
CA THR A 264 -22.26 -11.59 -0.74
C THR A 264 -22.29 -10.83 -2.06
N VAL A 265 -23.08 -9.76 -2.15
CA VAL A 265 -23.18 -8.93 -3.36
C VAL A 265 -22.48 -7.60 -3.15
N THR A 266 -21.55 -7.25 -4.04
CA THR A 266 -20.92 -5.92 -4.09
C THR A 266 -21.67 -5.07 -5.10
N VAL A 267 -22.38 -4.03 -4.63
CA VAL A 267 -23.10 -3.11 -5.49
C VAL A 267 -22.17 -1.98 -5.91
N VAL A 268 -22.00 -1.77 -7.22
CA VAL A 268 -21.22 -0.66 -7.79
C VAL A 268 -22.18 0.25 -8.54
N LYS A 269 -22.22 1.55 -8.19
CA LYS A 269 -23.11 2.51 -8.86
C LYS A 269 -22.62 2.76 -10.29
N GLU A 270 -23.47 2.48 -11.27
CA GLU A 270 -23.25 2.86 -12.66
C GLU A 270 -23.38 4.40 -12.79
N VAL A 271 -22.35 5.06 -13.31
CA VAL A 271 -22.39 6.49 -13.63
C VAL A 271 -22.88 6.64 -15.06
N ASN A 272 -24.20 6.60 -15.24
CA ASN A 272 -24.80 6.88 -16.54
C ASN A 272 -24.61 8.37 -16.90
N LYS A 273 -24.07 8.64 -18.09
CA LYS A 273 -24.11 9.93 -18.79
C LYS A 273 -25.02 9.81 -20.00
#